data_AF-A0A852PJ77-F1
#
_entry.id   AF-A0A852PJ77-F1
#
_cell.length_a   1.000
_cell.length_b   1.000
_cell.length_c   1.000
_cell.angle_alpha   90.00
_cell.angle_beta   90.00
_cell.angle_gamma   90.00
#
_symmetry.space_group_name_H-M   'P 1'
#
loop_
_entity.id
_entity.type
_entity.pdbx_description
1 polymer ?
#
loop_
_entity_poly.entity_id
_entity_poly.type
_entity_poly.pdbx_seq_one_letter_code
_entity_poly.pdbx_strand_id
1 'polypeptide(L)'
;MALAEGAAVPYAVELGLTVLHTALYAALFLFAYLQLWLLLYYRERRLSYHTLCLFLCLLWAALRTTLFSFYLQNSLQALRLQQPFAHWLLYCLPGCLLFSSLCLLNLYFAEVIFKVKCAAEFNKYKVLLYLGSLLTSLLFLVVNLTCAMLIHGQAPEQQLRWTVLARALLNDSLFILCAISLACCMCKLGKMSSANVYLESKGTSVCQAILVGSVVALLYSSRACYNLVAVAISPDSVPGPFNYGWDNLSDKVRVEVSSEEYVVFGVVLFLWELVPTTFVVLFFRAQRLSQNLTPAGMVNSHSYSSRAYFFDNPRRYDSDDDLSRLGAREG
;
A
#
# COMPACT_ATOMS: atom_id res chain seq x y z
N MET A 1 -15.16 -49.11 -21.25
CA MET A 1 -14.42 -48.82 -20.00
C MET A 1 -13.24 -47.94 -20.38
N ALA A 2 -13.51 -46.65 -20.59
CA ALA A 2 -12.52 -45.66 -20.97
C ALA A 2 -12.05 -44.95 -19.69
N LEU A 3 -10.79 -45.14 -19.33
CA LEU A 3 -10.13 -44.39 -18.26
C LEU A 3 -9.84 -42.99 -18.83
N ALA A 4 -10.57 -42.00 -18.32
CA ALA A 4 -10.27 -40.60 -18.58
C ALA A 4 -8.93 -40.27 -17.90
N GLU A 5 -7.91 -40.02 -18.71
CA GLU A 5 -6.67 -39.36 -18.28
C GLU A 5 -7.03 -37.94 -17.82
N GLY A 6 -7.16 -37.77 -16.51
CA GLY A 6 -7.22 -36.44 -15.89
C GLY A 6 -5.93 -35.70 -16.21
N ALA A 7 -6.04 -34.57 -16.92
CA ALA A 7 -4.93 -33.73 -17.30
C ALA A 7 -4.25 -33.13 -16.06
N ALA A 8 -3.29 -33.87 -15.49
CA ALA A 8 -2.38 -33.37 -14.48
C ALA A 8 -1.52 -32.23 -15.07
N VAL A 9 -1.32 -31.17 -14.28
CA VAL A 9 -0.48 -30.03 -14.63
C VAL A 9 0.89 -30.51 -15.11
N PRO A 10 1.43 -30.00 -16.24
CA PRO A 10 2.86 -30.18 -16.49
C PRO A 10 3.60 -29.42 -15.38
N TYR A 11 4.22 -30.16 -14.46
CA TYR A 11 5.00 -29.68 -13.31
C TYR A 11 5.86 -28.44 -13.59
N ALA A 12 6.31 -28.28 -14.83
CA ALA A 12 7.01 -27.10 -15.34
C ALA A 12 6.24 -25.77 -15.18
N VAL A 13 4.92 -25.72 -15.36
CA VAL A 13 4.12 -24.48 -15.26
C VAL A 13 3.97 -24.03 -13.81
N GLU A 14 3.69 -24.97 -12.90
CA GLU A 14 3.61 -24.70 -11.47
C GLU A 14 4.96 -24.22 -10.92
N LEU A 15 6.04 -24.93 -11.28
CA LEU A 15 7.40 -24.55 -10.92
C LEU A 15 7.78 -23.18 -11.52
N GLY A 16 7.44 -22.93 -12.79
CA GLY A 16 7.71 -21.66 -13.44
C GLY A 16 7.02 -20.48 -12.74
N LEU A 17 5.75 -20.66 -12.36
CA LEU A 17 4.97 -19.62 -11.70
C LEU A 17 5.45 -19.37 -10.26
N THR A 18 5.80 -20.40 -9.49
CA THR A 18 6.39 -20.25 -8.15
C THR A 18 7.75 -19.55 -8.20
N VAL A 19 8.62 -19.94 -9.13
CA VAL A 19 9.93 -19.29 -9.33
C VAL A 19 9.74 -17.82 -9.71
N LEU A 20 8.83 -17.52 -10.64
CA LEU A 20 8.52 -16.15 -11.04
C LEU A 20 8.04 -15.30 -9.86
N HIS A 21 7.09 -15.79 -9.07
CA HIS A 21 6.60 -15.10 -7.89
C HIS A 21 7.72 -14.89 -6.85
N THR A 22 8.52 -15.92 -6.58
CA THR A 22 9.67 -15.83 -5.68
C THR A 22 10.63 -14.74 -6.12
N ALA A 23 10.98 -14.70 -7.41
CA ALA A 23 11.86 -13.69 -7.98
C ALA A 23 11.27 -12.28 -7.87
N LEU A 24 9.99 -12.11 -8.15
CA LEU A 24 9.30 -10.81 -8.03
C LEU A 24 9.28 -10.28 -6.59
N TYR A 25 8.91 -11.12 -5.61
CA TYR A 25 8.92 -10.73 -4.20
C TYR A 25 10.35 -10.47 -3.70
N ALA A 26 11.34 -11.25 -4.15
CA ALA A 26 12.74 -11.04 -3.78
C ALA A 26 13.32 -9.75 -4.38
N ALA A 27 12.96 -9.43 -5.62
CA ALA A 27 13.33 -8.17 -6.25
C ALA A 27 12.70 -6.98 -5.50
N LEU A 28 11.43 -7.08 -5.12
CA LEU A 28 10.76 -6.04 -4.33
C LEU A 28 11.36 -5.90 -2.92
N PHE A 29 11.74 -7.02 -2.28
CA PHE A 29 12.47 -7.02 -1.00
C PHE A 29 13.80 -6.27 -1.13
N LEU A 30 14.61 -6.62 -2.13
CA LEU A 30 15.89 -5.97 -2.38
C LEU A 30 15.70 -4.48 -2.67
N PHE A 31 14.71 -4.13 -3.49
CA PHE A 31 14.40 -2.74 -3.79
C PHE A 31 14.00 -1.97 -2.53
N ALA A 32 13.05 -2.47 -1.73
CA ALA A 32 12.63 -1.83 -0.47
C ALA A 32 13.79 -1.72 0.53
N TYR A 33 14.65 -2.74 0.60
CA TYR A 33 15.85 -2.75 1.45
C TYR A 33 16.82 -1.64 1.04
N LEU A 34 17.12 -1.53 -0.25
CA LEU A 34 17.96 -0.47 -0.79
C LEU A 34 17.34 0.90 -0.50
N GLN A 35 16.03 1.08 -0.71
CA GLN A 35 15.36 2.35 -0.40
C GLN A 35 15.49 2.73 1.08
N LEU A 36 15.33 1.77 2.00
CA LEU A 36 15.49 2.00 3.43
C LEU A 36 16.95 2.34 3.80
N TRP A 37 17.92 1.68 3.15
CA TRP A 37 19.33 1.99 3.31
C TRP A 37 19.67 3.41 2.81
N LEU A 38 19.15 3.80 1.66
CA LEU A 38 19.28 5.15 1.11
C LEU A 38 18.69 6.20 2.08
N LEU A 39 17.51 5.96 2.65
CA LEU A 39 16.91 6.83 3.67
C LEU A 39 17.78 6.97 4.93
N LEU A 40 18.38 5.86 5.38
CA LEU A 40 19.31 5.88 6.51
C LEU A 40 20.58 6.67 6.18
N TYR A 41 21.12 6.49 4.97
CA TYR A 41 22.30 7.19 4.48
C TYR A 41 22.07 8.71 4.40
N TYR A 42 20.91 9.14 3.93
CA TYR A 42 20.53 10.57 3.88
C TYR A 42 20.21 11.19 5.26
N ARG A 43 20.43 10.46 6.37
CA ARG A 43 20.16 10.91 7.76
C ARG A 43 18.73 11.39 7.99
N GLU A 44 17.76 10.83 7.26
CA GLU A 44 16.35 11.10 7.52
C GLU A 44 15.94 10.59 8.91
N ARG A 45 14.92 11.22 9.49
CA ARG A 45 14.41 10.84 10.83
C ARG A 45 14.01 9.36 10.82
N ARG A 46 14.58 8.58 11.75
CA ARG A 46 14.41 7.11 11.80
C ARG A 46 12.96 6.63 11.84
N LEU A 47 12.06 7.41 12.45
CA LEU A 47 10.62 7.13 12.56
C LEU A 47 9.80 8.15 11.76
N SER A 48 9.81 8.01 10.43
CA SER A 48 8.99 8.78 9.50
C SER A 48 7.96 7.86 8.83
N TYR A 49 6.91 8.42 8.25
CA TYR A 49 5.92 7.66 7.47
C TYR A 49 6.57 6.83 6.37
N HIS A 50 7.59 7.39 5.72
CA HIS A 50 8.35 6.74 4.66
C HIS A 50 9.08 5.50 5.18
N THR A 51 9.78 5.62 6.31
CA THR A 51 10.57 4.51 6.86
C THR A 51 9.67 3.42 7.43
N LEU A 52 8.58 3.78 8.11
CA LEU A 52 7.61 2.82 8.64
C LEU A 52 6.91 2.04 7.52
N CYS A 53 6.43 2.72 6.48
CA CYS A 53 5.76 2.06 5.37
C CYS A 53 6.71 1.13 4.59
N LEU A 54 7.92 1.58 4.28
CA LEU A 54 8.93 0.75 3.63
C LEU A 54 9.35 -0.44 4.49
N PHE A 55 9.44 -0.28 5.81
CA PHE A 55 9.74 -1.38 6.72
C PHE A 55 8.62 -2.43 6.74
N LEU A 56 7.35 -2.01 6.78
CA LEU A 56 6.22 -2.93 6.69
C LEU A 56 6.20 -3.68 5.35
N CYS A 57 6.44 -2.97 4.24
CA CYS A 57 6.53 -3.59 2.91
C CYS A 57 7.73 -4.55 2.80
N LEU A 58 8.87 -4.21 3.40
CA LEU A 58 10.05 -5.06 3.46
C LEU A 58 9.77 -6.36 4.22
N LEU A 59 9.18 -6.25 5.41
CA LEU A 59 8.81 -7.42 6.22
C LEU A 59 7.77 -8.29 5.50
N TRP A 60 6.79 -7.67 4.84
CA TRP A 60 5.81 -8.38 4.03
C TRP A 60 6.48 -9.13 2.86
N ALA A 61 7.38 -8.48 2.12
CA ALA A 61 8.11 -9.10 1.02
C ALA A 61 8.99 -10.25 1.53
N ALA A 62 9.66 -10.09 2.68
CA ALA A 62 10.43 -11.15 3.32
C ALA A 62 9.56 -12.38 3.62
N LEU A 63 8.40 -12.18 4.25
CA LEU A 63 7.48 -13.28 4.58
C LEU A 63 6.92 -13.98 3.32
N ARG A 64 6.63 -13.24 2.25
CA ARG A 64 6.20 -13.84 0.99
C ARG A 64 7.34 -14.62 0.32
N THR A 65 8.56 -14.07 0.28
CA THR A 65 9.72 -14.80 -0.28
C THR A 65 10.03 -16.08 0.48
N THR A 66 9.95 -16.08 1.82
CA THR A 66 10.20 -17.28 2.62
C THR A 66 9.12 -18.32 2.41
N LEU A 67 7.85 -17.90 2.38
CA LEU A 67 6.72 -18.77 2.06
C LEU A 67 6.92 -19.45 0.70
N PHE A 68 7.16 -18.71 -0.38
CA PHE A 68 7.37 -19.32 -1.71
C PHE A 68 8.66 -20.15 -1.82
N SER A 69 9.71 -19.81 -1.06
CA SER A 69 10.92 -20.64 -0.98
C SER A 69 10.63 -22.00 -0.34
N PHE A 70 9.75 -22.06 0.67
CA PHE A 70 9.30 -23.34 1.24
C PHE A 70 8.44 -24.16 0.29
N TYR A 71 7.71 -23.53 -0.63
CA TYR A 71 7.03 -24.24 -1.73
C TYR A 71 8.04 -24.92 -2.66
N LEU A 72 9.11 -24.22 -3.05
CA LEU A 72 10.16 -24.79 -3.90
C LEU A 72 10.88 -25.97 -3.24
N GLN A 73 11.03 -25.95 -1.91
CA GLN A 73 11.72 -27.00 -1.15
C GLN A 73 10.81 -28.17 -0.72
N ASN A 74 9.52 -28.15 -1.06
CA ASN A 74 8.52 -29.15 -0.63
C ASN A 74 8.48 -29.40 0.90
N SER A 75 9.02 -28.50 1.71
CA SER A 75 9.21 -28.68 3.16
C SER A 75 8.03 -28.19 4.02
N LEU A 76 6.94 -27.75 3.38
CA LEU A 76 5.73 -27.22 4.04
C LEU A 76 5.10 -28.18 5.05
N GLN A 77 5.22 -29.50 4.81
CA GLN A 77 4.71 -30.52 5.73
C GLN A 77 5.38 -30.42 7.11
N ALA A 78 6.68 -30.14 7.16
CA ALA A 78 7.44 -30.00 8.40
C ALA A 78 7.05 -28.72 9.17
N LEU A 79 6.66 -27.67 8.45
CA LEU A 79 6.25 -26.40 9.04
C LEU A 79 4.84 -26.45 9.65
N ARG A 80 3.94 -27.23 9.05
CA ARG A 80 2.55 -27.42 9.53
C ARG A 80 2.49 -28.27 10.80
N LEU A 81 3.44 -29.19 10.98
CA LEU A 81 3.47 -30.14 12.09
C LEU A 81 4.07 -29.59 13.39
N GLN A 82 4.93 -28.55 13.33
CA GLN A 82 5.79 -28.26 14.47
C GLN A 82 5.45 -27.00 15.26
N GLN A 83 4.88 -25.92 14.70
CA GLN A 83 4.65 -24.66 15.46
C GLN A 83 3.47 -23.80 14.97
N PRO A 84 2.43 -23.54 15.79
CA PRO A 84 1.29 -22.67 15.43
C PRO A 84 1.69 -21.22 15.14
N PHE A 85 2.77 -20.76 15.79
CA PHE A 85 3.32 -19.43 15.57
C PHE A 85 3.88 -19.25 14.15
N ALA A 86 4.55 -20.26 13.60
CA ALA A 86 5.12 -20.19 12.25
C ALA A 86 4.03 -20.14 11.18
N HIS A 87 2.94 -20.89 11.38
CA HIS A 87 1.76 -20.85 10.52
C HIS A 87 1.11 -19.45 10.53
N TRP A 88 0.88 -18.87 11.72
CA TRP A 88 0.38 -17.50 11.82
C TRP A 88 1.32 -16.47 11.17
N LEU A 89 2.63 -16.61 11.40
CA LEU A 89 3.64 -15.68 10.90
C LEU A 89 3.69 -15.64 9.36
N LEU A 90 3.54 -16.78 8.70
CA LEU A 90 3.68 -16.86 7.24
C LEU A 90 2.37 -16.64 6.49
N TYR A 91 1.23 -16.98 7.07
CA TYR A 91 -0.07 -16.88 6.40
C TYR A 91 -0.90 -15.69 6.85
N CYS A 92 -0.84 -15.33 8.13
CA CYS A 92 -1.69 -14.29 8.70
C CYS A 92 -1.01 -12.92 8.72
N LEU A 93 0.25 -12.87 9.20
CA LEU A 93 0.98 -11.63 9.36
C LEU A 93 1.11 -10.82 8.05
N PRO A 94 1.31 -11.42 6.85
CA PRO A 94 1.36 -10.65 5.61
C PRO A 94 0.10 -9.79 5.38
N GLY A 95 -1.09 -10.33 5.66
CA GLY A 95 -2.34 -9.58 5.55
C GLY A 95 -2.39 -8.39 6.53
N CYS A 96 -1.94 -8.59 7.76
CA CYS A 96 -1.86 -7.53 8.77
C CYS A 96 -0.88 -6.41 8.35
N LEU A 97 0.26 -6.76 7.74
CA LEU A 97 1.25 -5.80 7.25
C LEU A 97 0.73 -4.97 6.08
N LEU A 98 0.01 -5.59 5.14
CA LEU A 98 -0.67 -4.89 4.05
C LEU A 98 -1.70 -3.89 4.58
N PHE A 99 -2.55 -4.32 5.52
CA PHE A 99 -3.54 -3.45 6.14
C PHE A 99 -2.90 -2.28 6.90
N SER A 100 -1.84 -2.57 7.67
CA SER A 100 -1.09 -1.55 8.41
C SER A 100 -0.44 -0.53 7.47
N SER A 101 0.07 -0.98 6.32
CA SER A 101 0.62 -0.11 5.27
C SER A 101 -0.46 0.78 4.65
N LEU A 102 -1.67 0.24 4.41
CA LEU A 102 -2.82 1.00 3.93
C LEU A 102 -3.25 2.06 4.95
N CYS A 103 -3.31 1.72 6.24
CA CYS A 103 -3.59 2.67 7.31
C CYS A 103 -2.55 3.79 7.38
N LEU A 104 -1.25 3.47 7.26
CA LEU A 104 -0.19 4.49 7.21
C LEU A 104 -0.29 5.39 5.99
N LEU A 105 -0.62 4.84 4.82
CA LEU A 105 -0.83 5.62 3.59
C LEU A 105 -2.01 6.59 3.77
N ASN A 106 -3.12 6.11 4.34
CA ASN A 106 -4.29 6.93 4.62
C ASN A 106 -3.97 8.03 5.66
N LEU A 107 -3.24 7.69 6.73
CA LEU A 107 -2.77 8.63 7.73
C LEU A 107 -1.86 9.71 7.12
N TYR A 108 -0.94 9.33 6.22
CA TYR A 108 -0.07 10.26 5.52
C TYR A 108 -0.89 11.31 4.74
N PHE A 109 -1.85 10.87 3.92
CA PHE A 109 -2.66 11.80 3.14
C PHE A 109 -3.63 12.62 4.00
N ALA A 110 -4.21 12.03 5.04
CA ALA A 110 -5.01 12.75 6.01
C ALA A 110 -4.19 13.87 6.68
N GLU A 111 -2.96 13.57 7.11
CA GLU A 111 -2.06 14.57 7.70
C GLU A 111 -1.78 15.72 6.72
N VAL A 112 -1.47 15.42 5.45
CA VAL A 112 -1.25 16.46 4.42
C VAL A 112 -2.46 17.39 4.32
N ILE A 113 -3.67 16.83 4.25
CA ILE A 113 -4.91 17.60 4.11
C ILE A 113 -5.19 18.45 5.36
N PHE A 114 -5.05 17.88 6.56
CA PHE A 114 -5.31 18.61 7.81
C PHE A 114 -4.28 19.72 8.05
N LYS A 115 -3.02 19.47 7.71
CA LYS A 115 -1.95 20.46 7.83
C LYS A 115 -2.18 21.67 6.91
N VAL A 116 -2.71 21.42 5.72
CA VAL A 116 -3.04 22.47 4.74
C VAL A 116 -4.32 23.23 5.10
N LYS A 117 -5.33 22.55 5.66
CA LYS A 117 -6.62 23.17 6.00
C LYS A 117 -6.64 23.92 7.33
N CYS A 118 -6.10 23.32 8.38
CA CYS A 118 -6.23 23.82 9.74
C CYS A 118 -4.89 23.73 10.47
N ALA A 119 -3.88 24.49 10.01
CA ALA A 119 -2.56 24.50 10.63
C ALA A 119 -2.59 24.82 12.14
N ALA A 120 -3.50 25.70 12.56
CA ALA A 120 -3.67 26.11 13.97
C ALA A 120 -4.25 25.00 14.87
N GLU A 121 -5.16 24.17 14.36
CA GLU A 121 -5.82 23.10 15.13
C GLU A 121 -5.20 21.72 14.90
N PHE A 122 -4.28 21.61 13.94
CA PHE A 122 -3.62 20.36 13.57
C PHE A 122 -3.03 19.63 14.78
N ASN A 123 -2.43 20.36 15.73
CA ASN A 123 -1.79 19.75 16.89
C ASN A 123 -2.78 18.98 17.79
N LYS A 124 -4.05 19.39 17.84
CA LYS A 124 -5.12 18.72 18.60
C LYS A 124 -5.60 17.45 17.90
N TYR A 125 -5.82 17.51 16.59
CA TYR A 125 -6.29 16.37 15.79
C TYR A 125 -5.20 15.39 15.41
N LYS A 126 -3.93 15.80 15.47
CA LYS A 126 -2.77 14.96 15.19
C LYS A 126 -2.80 13.69 16.03
N VAL A 127 -2.85 13.83 17.36
CA VAL A 127 -2.85 12.67 18.27
C VAL A 127 -4.03 11.73 17.95
N LEU A 128 -5.20 12.27 17.65
CA LEU A 128 -6.38 11.49 17.32
C LEU A 128 -6.22 10.69 16.01
N LEU A 129 -5.62 11.28 14.98
CA LEU A 129 -5.37 10.60 13.70
C LEU A 129 -4.36 9.46 13.85
N TYR A 130 -3.25 9.72 14.55
CA TYR A 130 -2.23 8.69 14.80
C TYR A 130 -2.80 7.56 15.67
N LEU A 131 -3.51 7.90 16.75
CA LEU A 131 -4.11 6.92 17.64
C LEU A 131 -5.19 6.10 16.91
N GLY A 132 -6.01 6.74 16.08
CA GLY A 132 -7.01 6.07 15.25
C GLY A 132 -6.35 5.05 14.32
N SER A 133 -5.35 5.47 13.54
CA SER A 133 -4.63 4.57 12.62
C SER A 133 -3.95 3.40 13.33
N LEU A 134 -3.32 3.65 14.48
CA LEU A 134 -2.68 2.61 15.28
C LEU A 134 -3.72 1.65 15.87
N LEU A 135 -4.81 2.17 16.41
CA LEU A 135 -5.89 1.36 16.99
C LEU A 135 -6.55 0.48 15.93
N THR A 136 -6.81 1.00 14.72
CA THR A 136 -7.38 0.20 13.63
C THR A 136 -6.41 -0.91 13.21
N SER A 137 -5.12 -0.61 13.07
CA SER A 137 -4.10 -1.61 12.71
C SER A 137 -3.95 -2.69 13.81
N LEU A 138 -3.97 -2.27 15.08
CA LEU A 138 -3.90 -3.17 16.23
C LEU A 138 -5.15 -4.04 16.35
N LEU A 139 -6.34 -3.48 16.15
CA LEU A 139 -7.61 -4.22 16.12
C LEU A 139 -7.54 -5.31 15.05
N PHE A 140 -7.12 -4.96 13.83
CA PHE A 140 -6.95 -5.92 12.75
C PHE A 140 -5.97 -7.02 13.14
N LEU A 141 -4.79 -6.67 13.69
CA LEU A 141 -3.80 -7.65 14.14
C LEU A 141 -4.36 -8.58 15.22
N VAL A 142 -5.05 -8.04 16.22
CA VAL A 142 -5.62 -8.80 17.35
C VAL A 142 -6.69 -9.76 16.86
N VAL A 143 -7.64 -9.31 16.03
CA VAL A 143 -8.69 -10.18 15.44
C VAL A 143 -8.07 -11.34 14.67
N ASN A 144 -7.03 -11.05 13.88
CA ASN A 144 -6.35 -12.06 13.07
C ASN A 144 -5.49 -13.03 13.90
N LEU A 145 -4.93 -12.57 15.02
CA LEU A 145 -4.21 -13.40 15.98
C LEU A 145 -5.16 -14.28 16.80
N THR A 146 -6.25 -13.73 17.33
CA THR A 146 -7.23 -14.48 18.12
C THR A 146 -7.87 -15.59 17.29
N CYS A 147 -8.20 -15.33 16.02
CA CYS A 147 -8.70 -16.37 15.11
C CYS A 147 -7.69 -17.50 14.90
N ALA A 148 -6.40 -17.18 14.70
CA ALA A 148 -5.37 -18.21 14.52
C ALA A 148 -5.20 -19.07 15.77
N MET A 149 -5.21 -18.47 16.96
CA MET A 149 -5.12 -19.21 18.22
C MET A 149 -6.36 -20.09 18.46
N LEU A 150 -7.56 -19.60 18.10
CA LEU A 150 -8.81 -20.37 18.19
C LEU A 150 -8.85 -21.57 17.26
N ILE A 151 -8.32 -21.44 16.04
CA ILE A 151 -8.23 -22.55 15.07
C ILE A 151 -7.36 -23.69 15.63
N HIS A 152 -6.27 -23.36 16.31
CA HIS A 152 -5.39 -24.35 16.92
C HIS A 152 -5.88 -24.89 18.27
N GLY A 153 -6.80 -24.19 18.94
CA GLY A 153 -7.29 -24.52 20.28
C GLY A 153 -8.35 -25.64 20.36
N GLN A 154 -8.56 -26.43 19.30
CA GLN A 154 -9.61 -27.48 19.23
C GLN A 154 -11.01 -27.01 19.66
N ALA A 155 -11.40 -25.80 19.26
CA ALA A 155 -12.75 -25.28 19.50
C ALA A 155 -13.81 -26.10 18.73
N PRO A 156 -15.06 -26.19 19.24
CA PRO A 156 -16.14 -26.92 18.56
C PRO A 156 -16.39 -26.37 17.14
N GLU A 157 -16.63 -27.25 16.17
CA GLU A 157 -16.68 -26.92 14.73
C GLU A 157 -17.64 -25.78 14.39
N GLN A 158 -18.79 -25.69 15.06
CA GLN A 158 -19.74 -24.61 14.85
C GLN A 158 -19.18 -23.25 15.27
N GLN A 159 -18.48 -23.18 16.41
CA GLN A 159 -17.84 -21.97 16.90
C GLN A 159 -16.66 -21.55 15.99
N LEU A 160 -15.95 -22.52 15.41
CA LEU A 160 -14.90 -22.26 14.42
C LEU A 160 -15.46 -21.62 13.14
N ARG A 161 -16.60 -22.10 12.63
CA ARG A 161 -17.24 -21.52 11.43
C ARG A 161 -17.66 -20.07 11.65
N TRP A 162 -18.35 -19.79 12.75
CA TRP A 162 -18.77 -18.42 13.08
C TRP A 162 -17.60 -17.47 13.31
N THR A 163 -16.52 -17.94 13.93
CA THR A 163 -15.33 -17.10 14.16
C THR A 163 -14.58 -16.78 12.86
N VAL A 164 -14.47 -17.72 11.93
CA VAL A 164 -13.86 -17.48 10.60
C VAL A 164 -14.72 -16.52 9.78
N LEU A 165 -16.05 -16.69 9.78
CA LEU A 165 -16.99 -15.79 9.11
C LEU A 165 -16.94 -14.37 9.70
N ALA A 166 -17.00 -14.25 11.02
CA ALA A 166 -16.93 -12.96 11.71
C ALA A 166 -15.60 -12.25 11.43
N ARG A 167 -14.49 -12.98 11.42
CA ARG A 167 -13.17 -12.46 11.05
C ARG A 167 -13.15 -11.93 9.62
N ALA A 168 -13.66 -12.71 8.66
CA ALA A 168 -13.69 -12.31 7.26
C ALA A 168 -14.50 -11.01 7.10
N LEU A 169 -15.72 -10.98 7.66
CA LEU A 169 -16.57 -9.79 7.63
C LEU A 169 -15.92 -8.57 8.27
N LEU A 170 -15.30 -8.72 9.46
CA LEU A 170 -14.61 -7.62 10.14
C LEU A 170 -13.41 -7.12 9.32
N ASN A 171 -12.57 -8.02 8.84
CA ASN A 171 -11.38 -7.67 8.06
C ASN A 171 -11.76 -6.96 6.76
N ASP A 172 -12.68 -7.54 5.97
CA ASP A 172 -13.07 -6.99 4.68
C ASP A 172 -13.82 -5.65 4.85
N SER A 173 -14.65 -5.51 5.89
CA SER A 173 -15.29 -4.22 6.22
C SER A 173 -14.25 -3.14 6.57
N LEU A 174 -13.22 -3.49 7.35
CA LEU A 174 -12.13 -2.56 7.68
C LEU A 174 -11.35 -2.14 6.43
N PHE A 175 -11.08 -3.06 5.50
CA PHE A 175 -10.44 -2.74 4.22
C PHE A 175 -11.31 -1.78 3.39
N ILE A 176 -12.62 -2.02 3.28
CA ILE A 176 -13.54 -1.17 2.54
C ILE A 176 -13.62 0.23 3.16
N LEU A 177 -13.75 0.34 4.49
CA LEU A 177 -13.77 1.63 5.19
C LEU A 177 -12.45 2.41 5.00
N CYS A 178 -11.31 1.72 5.03
CA CYS A 178 -10.01 2.33 4.78
C CYS A 178 -9.86 2.77 3.31
N ALA A 179 -10.36 1.98 2.35
CA ALA A 179 -10.36 2.34 0.93
C ALA A 179 -11.27 3.55 0.64
N ILE A 180 -12.46 3.62 1.24
CA ILE A 180 -13.37 4.77 1.10
C ILE A 180 -12.73 6.03 1.66
N SER A 181 -12.14 5.96 2.87
CA SER A 181 -11.47 7.12 3.46
C SER A 181 -10.24 7.57 2.65
N LEU A 182 -9.46 6.63 2.10
CA LEU A 182 -8.36 6.95 1.19
C LEU A 182 -8.87 7.62 -0.10
N ALA A 183 -9.93 7.11 -0.72
CA ALA A 183 -10.56 7.70 -1.90
C ALA A 183 -11.09 9.12 -1.61
N CYS A 184 -11.73 9.33 -0.46
CA CYS A 184 -12.15 10.65 0.00
C CYS A 184 -10.96 11.60 0.15
N CYS A 185 -9.82 11.11 0.67
CA CYS A 185 -8.59 11.90 0.74
C CYS A 185 -8.09 12.28 -0.65
N MET A 186 -8.08 11.37 -1.62
CA MET A 186 -7.66 11.67 -3.00
C MET A 186 -8.56 12.72 -3.66
N CYS A 187 -9.88 12.59 -3.52
CA CYS A 187 -10.85 13.56 -4.02
C CYS A 187 -10.66 14.96 -3.40
N LYS A 188 -10.34 15.02 -2.11
CA LYS A 188 -10.03 16.29 -1.41
C LYS A 188 -8.69 16.86 -1.85
N LEU A 189 -7.68 16.01 -2.03
CA LEU A 189 -6.34 16.41 -2.44
C LEU A 189 -6.34 17.05 -3.83
N GLY A 190 -7.06 16.47 -4.79
CA GLY A 190 -7.19 17.02 -6.15
C GLY A 190 -7.91 18.37 -6.23
N LYS A 191 -8.69 18.74 -5.21
CA LYS A 191 -9.42 20.03 -5.17
C LYS A 191 -8.62 21.17 -4.51
N MET A 192 -7.53 20.88 -3.81
CA MET A 192 -6.78 21.86 -3.03
C MET A 192 -5.47 22.24 -3.71
N SER A 193 -5.37 23.46 -4.23
CA SER A 193 -4.14 23.99 -4.84
C SER A 193 -2.99 24.12 -3.84
N SER A 194 -3.28 24.43 -2.58
CA SER A 194 -2.28 24.54 -1.50
C SER A 194 -1.64 23.20 -1.13
N ALA A 195 -2.39 22.10 -1.24
CA ALA A 195 -1.83 20.77 -1.03
C ALA A 195 -0.90 20.34 -2.18
N ASN A 196 -1.11 20.87 -3.38
CA ASN A 196 -0.21 20.67 -4.51
C ASN A 196 1.17 21.24 -4.23
N VAL A 197 1.24 22.49 -3.79
CA VAL A 197 2.51 23.14 -3.44
C VAL A 197 3.22 22.40 -2.31
N TYR A 198 2.48 21.91 -1.30
CA TYR A 198 3.07 21.14 -0.20
C TYR A 198 3.67 19.80 -0.67
N LEU A 199 2.95 19.04 -1.48
CA LEU A 199 3.45 17.76 -2.00
C LEU A 199 4.60 17.95 -2.99
N GLU A 200 4.53 18.97 -3.84
CA GLU A 200 5.58 19.33 -4.79
C GLU A 200 6.87 19.71 -4.05
N SER A 201 6.75 20.45 -2.93
CA SER A 201 7.89 20.76 -2.05
C SER A 201 8.51 19.53 -1.39
N LYS A 202 7.78 18.41 -1.32
CA LYS A 202 8.25 17.12 -0.80
C LYS A 202 8.79 16.19 -1.90
N GLY A 203 8.78 16.63 -3.17
CA GLY A 203 9.25 15.85 -4.32
C GLY A 203 8.17 14.97 -4.97
N THR A 204 6.94 15.01 -4.47
CA THR A 204 5.83 14.17 -4.97
C THR A 204 4.81 15.01 -5.72
N SER A 205 4.47 14.66 -6.96
CA SER A 205 3.40 15.36 -7.68
C SER A 205 2.02 14.92 -7.17
N VAL A 206 1.03 15.83 -7.18
CA VAL A 206 -0.35 15.48 -6.81
C VAL A 206 -0.94 14.44 -7.74
N CYS A 207 -0.63 14.51 -9.04
CA CYS A 207 -1.11 13.51 -10.00
C CYS A 207 -0.60 12.11 -9.65
N GLN A 208 0.69 11.98 -9.29
CA GLN A 208 1.25 10.71 -8.84
C GLN A 208 0.61 10.25 -7.52
N ALA A 209 0.40 11.15 -6.56
CA ALA A 209 -0.26 10.83 -5.30
C ALA A 209 -1.70 10.32 -5.49
N ILE A 210 -2.49 11.02 -6.32
CA ILE A 210 -3.87 10.61 -6.67
C ILE A 210 -3.85 9.28 -7.38
N LEU A 211 -2.97 9.08 -8.36
CA LEU A 211 -2.86 7.82 -9.10
C LEU A 211 -2.55 6.66 -8.14
N VAL A 212 -1.53 6.78 -7.30
CA VAL A 212 -1.14 5.74 -6.33
C VAL A 212 -2.28 5.47 -5.35
N GLY A 213 -2.84 6.51 -4.73
CA GLY A 213 -3.91 6.36 -3.76
C GLY A 213 -5.18 5.74 -4.35
N SER A 214 -5.56 6.13 -5.56
CA SER A 214 -6.71 5.57 -6.28
C SER A 214 -6.49 4.12 -6.69
N VAL A 215 -5.35 3.76 -7.26
CA VAL A 215 -5.03 2.36 -7.63
C VAL A 215 -5.04 1.48 -6.39
N VAL A 216 -4.40 1.93 -5.31
CA VAL A 216 -4.36 1.20 -4.05
C VAL A 216 -5.76 1.03 -3.44
N ALA A 217 -6.58 2.09 -3.41
CA ALA A 217 -7.95 2.02 -2.92
C ALA A 217 -8.81 1.04 -3.73
N LEU A 218 -8.71 1.09 -5.07
CA LEU A 218 -9.46 0.21 -5.96
C LEU A 218 -9.07 -1.26 -5.79
N LEU A 219 -7.77 -1.57 -5.75
CA LEU A 219 -7.29 -2.95 -5.61
C LEU A 219 -7.69 -3.54 -4.26
N TYR A 220 -7.52 -2.82 -3.15
CA TYR A 220 -7.94 -3.30 -1.83
C TYR A 220 -9.47 -3.41 -1.69
N SER A 221 -10.22 -2.46 -2.26
CA SER A 221 -11.69 -2.56 -2.27
C SER A 221 -12.16 -3.74 -3.13
N SER A 222 -11.54 -3.97 -4.29
CA SER A 222 -11.91 -5.10 -5.17
C SER A 222 -11.67 -6.45 -4.49
N ARG A 223 -10.54 -6.58 -3.78
CA ARG A 223 -10.22 -7.76 -2.96
C ARG A 223 -11.26 -7.98 -1.87
N ALA A 224 -11.57 -6.96 -1.08
CA ALA A 224 -12.54 -7.06 0.01
C ALA A 224 -13.95 -7.37 -0.50
N CYS A 225 -14.38 -6.76 -1.61
CA CYS A 225 -15.66 -7.06 -2.24
C CYS A 225 -15.73 -8.51 -2.74
N TYR A 226 -14.66 -9.01 -3.39
CA TYR A 226 -14.60 -10.40 -3.83
C TYR A 226 -14.74 -11.38 -2.66
N ASN A 227 -14.00 -11.15 -1.58
CA ASN A 227 -14.06 -11.99 -0.38
C ASN A 227 -15.45 -11.97 0.25
N LEU A 228 -16.07 -10.78 0.36
CA LEU A 228 -17.40 -10.63 0.95
C LEU A 228 -18.46 -11.34 0.11
N VAL A 229 -18.37 -11.26 -1.22
CA VAL A 229 -19.25 -12.00 -2.14
C VAL A 229 -19.01 -13.51 -2.01
N ALA A 230 -17.76 -13.95 -1.94
CA ALA A 230 -17.43 -15.37 -1.76
C ALA A 230 -18.00 -15.93 -0.44
N VAL A 231 -17.87 -15.18 0.64
CA VAL A 231 -18.45 -15.52 1.96
C VAL A 231 -19.98 -15.52 1.93
N ALA A 232 -20.60 -14.60 1.20
CA ALA A 232 -22.06 -14.50 1.11
C ALA A 232 -22.70 -15.62 0.26
N ILE A 233 -22.04 -16.04 -0.82
CA ILE A 233 -22.57 -17.04 -1.76
C ILE A 233 -22.32 -18.47 -1.26
N SER A 234 -21.23 -18.73 -0.56
CA SER A 234 -20.89 -20.09 -0.11
C SER A 234 -20.39 -20.11 1.33
N PRO A 235 -21.31 -19.98 2.31
CA PRO A 235 -20.97 -20.07 3.73
C PRO A 235 -20.51 -21.48 4.15
N ASP A 236 -20.77 -22.51 3.34
CA ASP A 236 -20.36 -23.90 3.61
C ASP A 236 -18.99 -24.27 3.04
N SER A 237 -18.48 -23.52 2.05
CA SER A 237 -17.14 -23.70 1.46
C SER A 237 -16.22 -22.53 1.78
N VAL A 238 -16.28 -22.07 3.03
CA VAL A 238 -15.50 -20.92 3.51
C VAL A 238 -14.04 -21.06 3.06
N PRO A 239 -13.53 -20.17 2.19
CA PRO A 239 -12.14 -20.21 1.80
C PRO A 239 -11.29 -20.17 3.07
N GLY A 240 -10.28 -21.04 3.13
CA GLY A 240 -9.48 -21.29 4.32
C GLY A 240 -9.07 -20.00 5.06
N PRO A 241 -8.85 -20.10 6.38
CA PRO A 241 -8.83 -18.96 7.30
C PRO A 241 -7.96 -17.79 6.83
N PHE A 242 -6.89 -18.03 6.06
CA PHE A 242 -5.99 -17.00 5.55
C PHE A 242 -6.27 -16.62 4.08
N ASN A 243 -7.55 -16.32 3.82
CA ASN A 243 -8.07 -15.44 2.77
C ASN A 243 -7.66 -15.68 1.30
N TYR A 244 -7.38 -16.93 0.92
CA TYR A 244 -7.24 -17.33 -0.49
C TYR A 244 -7.61 -18.80 -0.75
N GLY A 245 -8.19 -19.50 0.22
CA GLY A 245 -8.29 -20.96 0.12
C GLY A 245 -6.92 -21.63 0.00
N TRP A 246 -5.84 -20.94 0.38
CA TRP A 246 -4.46 -21.41 0.26
C TRP A 246 -4.21 -22.72 1.01
N ASP A 247 -4.81 -22.85 2.20
CA ASP A 247 -4.74 -24.08 2.98
C ASP A 247 -5.40 -25.26 2.21
N ASN A 248 -6.46 -24.98 1.45
CA ASN A 248 -7.16 -25.96 0.63
C ASN A 248 -6.42 -26.23 -0.69
N LEU A 249 -5.82 -25.21 -1.33
CA LEU A 249 -5.02 -25.36 -2.55
C LEU A 249 -3.72 -26.11 -2.27
N SER A 250 -3.04 -25.90 -1.15
CA SER A 250 -1.84 -26.68 -0.80
C SER A 250 -2.16 -28.16 -0.55
N ASP A 251 -3.33 -28.46 0.01
CA ASP A 251 -3.82 -29.84 0.18
C ASP A 251 -4.32 -30.45 -1.13
N LYS A 252 -4.92 -29.64 -2.02
CA LYS A 252 -5.37 -30.05 -3.36
C LYS A 252 -4.24 -30.10 -4.40
N VAL A 253 -3.15 -29.35 -4.28
CA VAL A 253 -2.01 -29.36 -5.22
C VAL A 253 -1.37 -30.76 -5.29
N ARG A 254 -1.54 -31.59 -4.26
CA ARG A 254 -1.13 -33.00 -4.27
C ARG A 254 -2.20 -33.96 -4.84
N VAL A 255 -3.43 -33.49 -5.04
CA VAL A 255 -4.60 -34.27 -5.49
C VAL A 255 -5.36 -33.45 -6.56
N GLU A 256 -4.86 -33.50 -7.79
CA GLU A 256 -5.58 -33.10 -9.02
C GLU A 256 -6.16 -31.66 -9.03
N VAL A 257 -5.33 -30.64 -8.84
CA VAL A 257 -5.72 -29.26 -9.18
C VAL A 257 -5.70 -29.08 -10.69
N SER A 258 -6.80 -28.55 -11.25
CA SER A 258 -6.85 -28.11 -12.64
C SER A 258 -5.82 -26.99 -12.88
N SER A 259 -5.04 -27.10 -13.96
CA SER A 259 -4.00 -26.13 -14.35
C SER A 259 -4.48 -24.67 -14.36
N GLU A 260 -5.76 -24.44 -14.62
CA GLU A 260 -6.39 -23.13 -14.66
C GLU A 260 -6.50 -22.48 -13.27
N GLU A 261 -6.82 -23.26 -12.23
CA GLU A 261 -7.00 -22.75 -10.86
C GLU A 261 -5.69 -22.20 -10.29
N TYR A 262 -4.57 -22.86 -10.57
CA TYR A 262 -3.25 -22.43 -10.11
C TYR A 262 -2.77 -21.14 -10.79
N VAL A 263 -3.03 -21.01 -12.09
CA VAL A 263 -2.69 -19.79 -12.85
C VAL A 263 -3.55 -18.61 -12.38
N VAL A 264 -4.86 -18.81 -12.24
CA VAL A 264 -5.78 -17.79 -11.71
C VAL A 264 -5.34 -17.35 -10.33
N PHE A 265 -4.96 -18.30 -9.48
CA PHE A 265 -4.42 -18.02 -8.15
C PHE A 265 -3.17 -17.11 -8.18
N GLY A 266 -2.18 -17.43 -9.01
CA GLY A 266 -0.97 -16.59 -9.15
C GLY A 266 -1.29 -15.18 -9.65
N VAL A 267 -2.19 -15.05 -10.64
CA VAL A 267 -2.64 -13.74 -11.15
C VAL A 267 -3.34 -12.93 -10.06
N VAL A 268 -4.19 -13.57 -9.26
CA VAL A 268 -4.90 -12.94 -8.14
C VAL A 268 -3.93 -12.42 -7.08
N LEU A 269 -2.92 -13.21 -6.70
CA LEU A 269 -1.89 -12.75 -5.75
C LEU A 269 -1.06 -11.58 -6.30
N PHE A 270 -0.68 -11.67 -7.57
CA PHE A 270 0.03 -10.60 -8.26
C PHE A 270 -0.79 -9.30 -8.21
N LEU A 271 -2.05 -9.36 -8.64
CA LEU A 271 -2.93 -8.20 -8.75
C LEU A 271 -3.29 -7.58 -7.39
N TRP A 272 -3.62 -8.40 -6.39
CA TRP A 272 -4.12 -7.91 -5.10
C TRP A 272 -3.06 -7.70 -4.03
N GLU A 273 -1.85 -8.23 -4.20
CA GLU A 273 -0.80 -8.04 -3.20
C GLU A 273 0.47 -7.42 -3.76
N LEU A 274 1.00 -7.92 -4.88
CA LEU A 274 2.26 -7.39 -5.42
C LEU A 274 2.08 -6.01 -6.06
N VAL A 275 1.01 -5.80 -6.83
CA VAL A 275 0.77 -4.51 -7.50
C VAL A 275 0.58 -3.38 -6.47
N PRO A 276 -0.33 -3.47 -5.48
CA PRO A 276 -0.52 -2.39 -4.50
C PRO A 276 0.75 -2.08 -3.71
N THR A 277 1.49 -3.12 -3.28
CA THR A 277 2.74 -2.94 -2.53
C THR A 277 3.82 -2.29 -3.37
N THR A 278 3.95 -2.67 -4.64
CA THR A 278 4.91 -2.05 -5.57
C THR A 278 4.60 -0.56 -5.73
N PHE A 279 3.33 -0.18 -5.93
CA PHE A 279 2.94 1.23 -6.01
C PHE A 279 3.26 2.01 -4.72
N VAL A 280 3.02 1.42 -3.55
CA VAL A 280 3.32 2.03 -2.25
C VAL A 280 4.83 2.21 -2.05
N VAL A 281 5.63 1.18 -2.36
CA VAL A 281 7.10 1.24 -2.26
C VAL A 281 7.68 2.26 -3.24
N LEU A 282 7.15 2.34 -4.47
CA LEU A 282 7.55 3.36 -5.45
C LEU A 282 7.14 4.77 -5.04
N PHE A 283 6.03 4.94 -4.34
CA PHE A 283 5.58 6.22 -3.82
C PHE A 283 6.49 6.74 -2.69
N PHE A 284 6.83 5.88 -1.73
CA PHE A 284 7.69 6.24 -0.59
C PHE A 284 9.19 6.11 -0.85
N ARG A 285 9.59 5.74 -2.08
CA ARG A 285 10.99 5.59 -2.46
C ARG A 285 11.79 6.83 -2.09
N ALA A 286 13.05 6.64 -1.74
CA ALA A 286 14.00 7.71 -1.53
C ALA A 286 14.19 8.47 -2.85
N GLN A 287 13.43 9.54 -3.04
CA GLN A 287 13.73 10.52 -4.06
C GLN A 287 14.98 11.26 -3.59
N ARG A 288 16.03 11.28 -4.42
CA ARG A 288 17.21 12.11 -4.14
C ARG A 288 16.69 13.52 -3.85
N LEU A 289 16.95 14.03 -2.65
CA LEU A 289 16.79 15.43 -2.22
C LEU A 289 17.66 16.41 -3.06
N SER A 290 18.17 15.97 -4.21
CA SER A 290 19.31 16.55 -4.94
C SER A 290 19.01 16.68 -6.45
N GLN A 291 17.85 17.21 -6.80
CA GLN A 291 17.65 17.90 -8.10
C GLN A 291 16.78 19.17 -8.00
N ASN A 292 16.12 19.44 -6.86
CA ASN A 292 15.35 20.68 -6.63
C ASN A 292 15.97 21.62 -5.59
N LEU A 293 17.17 21.33 -5.08
CA LEU A 293 18.08 22.36 -4.61
C LEU A 293 19.12 22.59 -5.72
N THR A 294 18.70 23.21 -6.82
CA THR A 294 19.59 24.22 -7.40
C THR A 294 19.91 25.18 -6.26
N PRO A 295 21.19 25.47 -5.96
CA PRO A 295 21.51 26.47 -4.95
C PRO A 295 20.71 27.73 -5.30
N ALA A 296 20.06 28.32 -4.31
CA ALA A 296 19.42 29.63 -4.42
C ALA A 296 20.50 30.68 -4.69
N GLY A 297 20.94 30.71 -5.94
CA GLY A 297 22.09 31.41 -6.47
C GLY A 297 22.05 31.27 -7.98
N MET A 298 21.43 32.26 -8.61
CA MET A 298 21.44 32.52 -10.06
C MET A 298 20.42 31.73 -10.90
N VAL A 299 19.14 32.13 -10.78
CA VAL A 299 18.20 32.00 -11.91
C VAL A 299 18.66 33.00 -12.96
N ASN A 300 19.49 32.54 -13.90
CA ASN A 300 19.80 33.29 -15.09
C ASN A 300 18.75 32.97 -16.17
N SER A 301 18.02 34.02 -16.53
CA SER A 301 17.59 34.36 -17.89
C SER A 301 16.59 33.44 -18.64
N HIS A 302 15.40 34.03 -18.81
CA HIS A 302 14.52 33.94 -20.00
C HIS A 302 13.80 32.62 -20.29
N SER A 303 12.72 32.37 -19.57
CA SER A 303 11.52 31.75 -20.14
C SER A 303 10.29 32.56 -19.73
N TYR A 304 9.77 33.37 -20.67
CA TYR A 304 8.55 34.15 -20.52
C TYR A 304 7.37 33.23 -20.17
N SER A 305 7.00 33.18 -18.89
CA SER A 305 5.72 32.66 -18.42
C SER A 305 4.78 33.83 -18.18
N SER A 306 3.65 33.84 -18.90
CA SER A 306 2.68 34.95 -19.03
C SER A 306 1.80 35.16 -17.79
N ARG A 307 2.37 35.22 -16.59
CA ARG A 307 1.70 35.68 -15.36
C ARG A 307 2.72 36.32 -14.41
N ALA A 308 3.30 37.45 -14.82
CA ALA A 308 3.96 38.34 -13.89
C ALA A 308 2.87 39.01 -13.04
N TYR A 309 2.87 38.74 -11.73
CA TYR A 309 1.99 39.44 -10.80
C TYR A 309 2.50 40.87 -10.62
N PHE A 310 1.57 41.80 -10.42
CA PHE A 310 1.82 43.25 -10.35
C PHE A 310 2.93 43.67 -9.35
N PHE A 311 3.28 42.80 -8.39
CA PHE A 311 4.29 43.03 -7.36
C PHE A 311 5.69 42.50 -7.70
N ASP A 312 5.88 41.74 -8.78
CA ASP A 312 7.16 41.08 -9.12
C ASP A 312 8.15 41.97 -9.91
N ASN A 313 7.81 43.24 -10.19
CA ASN A 313 8.69 44.13 -10.94
C ASN A 313 9.33 45.20 -10.02
N PRO A 314 10.53 44.94 -9.45
CA PRO A 314 11.20 45.86 -8.52
C PRO A 314 11.71 47.16 -9.16
N ARG A 315 11.72 47.25 -10.50
CA ARG A 315 12.18 48.44 -11.26
C ARG A 315 11.07 49.39 -11.72
N ARG A 316 9.84 49.23 -11.24
CA ARG A 316 8.69 50.04 -11.72
C ARG A 316 8.81 51.53 -11.40
N TYR A 317 9.58 51.89 -10.36
CA TYR A 317 9.80 53.28 -9.97
C TYR A 317 11.08 53.89 -10.57
N ASP A 318 11.83 53.14 -11.39
CA ASP A 318 13.05 53.63 -12.05
C ASP A 318 12.78 54.35 -13.38
N SER A 319 11.51 54.57 -13.75
CA SER A 319 11.17 55.39 -14.92
C SER A 319 10.96 56.85 -14.49
N ASP A 320 12.01 57.66 -14.63
CA ASP A 320 11.99 59.13 -14.54
C ASP A 320 11.16 59.81 -15.67
N ASP A 321 10.34 59.06 -16.42
CA ASP A 321 9.65 59.54 -17.63
C ASP A 321 8.28 60.21 -17.38
N ASP A 322 7.80 60.29 -16.13
CA ASP A 322 6.46 60.85 -15.85
C ASP A 322 6.43 62.35 -15.47
N LEU A 323 7.52 63.10 -15.62
CA LEU A 323 7.58 64.53 -15.23
C LEU A 323 7.71 65.57 -16.36
N SER A 324 7.41 65.22 -17.62
CA SER A 324 7.57 66.16 -18.76
C SER A 324 6.28 66.67 -19.42
N ARG A 325 5.12 66.62 -18.75
CA ARG A 325 3.83 67.07 -19.35
C ARG A 325 3.00 68.14 -18.63
N LEU A 326 3.61 68.98 -17.80
CA LEU A 326 2.91 70.11 -17.16
C LEU A 326 3.53 71.51 -17.38
N GLY A 327 4.41 71.68 -18.38
CA GLY A 327 5.08 72.96 -18.63
C GLY A 327 5.04 73.44 -20.07
N ALA A 328 3.86 73.65 -20.67
CA ALA A 328 3.70 74.50 -21.85
C ALA A 328 2.22 74.79 -22.16
N ARG A 329 1.66 75.81 -21.50
CA ARG A 329 0.51 76.55 -22.04
C ARG A 329 0.40 77.94 -21.42
N GLU A 330 1.38 78.79 -21.73
CA GLU A 330 1.19 80.23 -21.84
C GLU A 330 1.66 80.65 -23.23
N GLY A 331 0.81 81.39 -23.94
CA GLY A 331 0.93 81.74 -25.35
C GLY A 331 -0.43 82.00 -25.94
#